data_AF-A0A1M5JFC0-F1
#
_entry.id   AF-A0A1M5JFC0-F1
#
_cell.length_a   1.000
_cell.length_b   1.000
_cell.length_c   1.000
_cell.angle_alpha   90.00
_cell.angle_beta   90.00
_cell.angle_gamma   90.00
#
_symmetry.space_group_name_H-M   'P 1'
#
loop_
_entity.id
_entity.type
_entity.pdbx_description
1 polymer ?
#
loop_
_entity_poly.entity_id
_entity_poly.type
_entity_poly.pdbx_seq_one_letter_code
_entity_poly.pdbx_strand_id
1 'polypeptide(L)'
;MSLLVHSPVGFKPNGEGERRRICQVAHFPKSVARDIGESRYIAASMPRTNTLHPLTTSQGRHIWLRAQRLDTSEPFGEGPQATAAAVEHLGYVQIDTINVIERSHHHILWTRIPNYRRADLRQAQSVDKSVFEYWTHALSYVPVKDLRFFMPAMKLHRREGHKWLSSVTPVDLRKVMRLIRRDGALTIRDIDDDVLVDKQHLWASRKPSKRALQLAFYQGLLTISERNGMLKTYELMARHFGWDTSPNQPPKPASAREVNSYLLDRALRAQGLVSLDSICHLAAPSKAAIRRLIEPRVRAGELVPVALEGAGKQEHWARPQTMESAGGAASELVHILSPFDPLIIQRKRTRLFFDYDHRFEAYVPKEKRVFGYFALPVLAGEDIVAALDLKTDRKSRKLLLQKWSWVGVGARRGARKDLKRRIEEELHRFERFQLAGDGNQPASPQLARDNQSLEGVMDNDKSILEKIADTVKDIATLASDAASHALKAEEPPLKAGEQPAVAYMPLAGDALVSDPMMMVPPIAVAPAPRRKRAVPKRAAKKASKKAAKKVAKKSASKAARKSVAKKSVAKKSAAKKTRKAAKKSAKKASKKSAKKVAKKARRGKRG
;
A
#
# COMPACT_ATOMS: atom_id res chain seq x y z
N MET A 1 -33.07 -23.51 -38.89
CA MET A 1 -34.47 -23.96 -39.02
C MET A 1 -34.51 -25.45 -38.78
N SER A 2 -35.39 -25.89 -37.86
CA SER A 2 -35.92 -27.26 -37.67
C SER A 2 -34.96 -28.38 -37.24
N LEU A 3 -35.28 -29.37 -36.40
CA LEU A 3 -36.31 -29.74 -35.39
C LEU A 3 -35.80 -31.15 -34.94
N LEU A 4 -35.51 -31.46 -33.67
CA LEU A 4 -36.41 -31.93 -32.59
C LEU A 4 -36.75 -33.46 -32.62
N VAL A 5 -36.84 -34.08 -31.42
CA VAL A 5 -37.65 -35.28 -30.99
C VAL A 5 -36.93 -36.66 -30.96
N HIS A 6 -36.99 -37.57 -29.94
CA HIS A 6 -37.57 -37.68 -28.58
C HIS A 6 -36.93 -38.87 -27.79
N SER A 7 -37.05 -38.85 -26.45
CA SER A 7 -36.86 -39.91 -25.41
C SER A 7 -37.90 -41.06 -25.49
N PRO A 8 -38.20 -41.92 -24.46
CA PRO A 8 -37.63 -42.22 -23.12
C PRO A 8 -37.48 -43.76 -22.86
N VAL A 9 -37.06 -44.29 -21.70
CA VAL A 9 -37.87 -44.66 -20.50
C VAL A 9 -36.89 -45.14 -19.40
N GLY A 10 -37.10 -44.71 -18.16
CA GLY A 10 -36.36 -45.21 -16.99
C GLY A 10 -37.13 -46.27 -16.20
N PHE A 11 -36.41 -47.03 -15.38
CA PHE A 11 -36.94 -47.62 -14.14
C PHE A 11 -35.76 -48.03 -13.22
N LYS A 12 -35.84 -47.60 -11.95
CA LYS A 12 -35.01 -48.04 -10.80
C LYS A 12 -35.89 -48.99 -9.96
N PRO A 13 -35.34 -49.93 -9.15
CA PRO A 13 -35.05 -49.58 -7.74
C PRO A 13 -33.88 -50.33 -7.05
N ASN A 14 -33.46 -49.74 -5.92
CA ASN A 14 -32.87 -50.23 -4.65
C ASN A 14 -32.64 -51.74 -4.48
N GLY A 15 -31.65 -52.26 -3.73
CA GLY A 15 -30.73 -51.71 -2.74
C GLY A 15 -30.16 -52.87 -1.88
N GLU A 16 -29.07 -52.59 -1.17
CA GLU A 16 -28.52 -53.30 0.01
C GLU A 16 -27.98 -54.75 -0.14
N GLY A 17 -26.82 -55.01 0.49
CA GLY A 17 -26.34 -56.40 0.67
C GLY A 17 -24.83 -56.59 0.84
N GLU A 18 -24.31 -56.14 1.98
CA GLU A 18 -22.96 -56.34 2.52
C GLU A 18 -22.46 -57.81 2.55
N ARG A 19 -21.17 -58.06 2.25
CA ARG A 19 -20.26 -58.92 3.07
C ARG A 19 -18.79 -58.91 2.59
N ARG A 20 -17.90 -58.64 3.55
CA ARG A 20 -16.42 -58.73 3.50
C ARG A 20 -15.93 -60.16 3.77
N ARG A 21 -14.70 -60.46 3.30
CA ARG A 21 -13.51 -61.07 3.99
C ARG A 21 -12.80 -62.07 3.06
N ILE A 22 -11.57 -61.82 2.62
CA ILE A 22 -10.24 -61.98 3.27
C ILE A 22 -9.65 -63.42 3.15
N CYS A 23 -8.50 -63.48 2.47
CA CYS A 23 -7.28 -64.30 2.66
C CYS A 23 -7.06 -65.70 2.05
N GLN A 24 -5.82 -65.80 1.51
CA GLN A 24 -4.87 -66.95 1.47
C GLN A 24 -5.07 -68.02 0.38
N VAL A 25 -4.05 -68.69 -0.19
CA VAL A 25 -2.59 -68.57 -0.46
C VAL A 25 -2.21 -69.88 -1.20
N ALA A 26 -1.18 -69.85 -2.07
CA ALA A 26 -0.25 -70.95 -2.44
C ALA A 26 -0.42 -71.82 -3.74
N HIS A 27 0.56 -71.62 -4.66
CA HIS A 27 1.61 -72.54 -5.17
C HIS A 27 1.51 -73.36 -6.50
N PHE A 28 2.71 -73.46 -7.13
CA PHE A 28 3.29 -74.35 -8.18
C PHE A 28 3.47 -73.79 -9.61
N PRO A 29 4.50 -74.22 -10.41
CA PRO A 29 5.93 -74.48 -10.11
C PRO A 29 6.95 -73.95 -11.16
N LYS A 30 8.24 -74.23 -10.89
CA LYS A 30 9.48 -73.87 -11.63
C LYS A 30 9.76 -74.74 -12.87
N SER A 31 10.35 -74.16 -13.92
CA SER A 31 11.40 -74.78 -14.78
C SER A 31 12.27 -73.68 -15.44
N VAL A 32 13.57 -73.64 -15.10
CA VAL A 32 14.76 -74.03 -15.88
C VAL A 32 15.33 -72.90 -16.78
N ALA A 33 16.63 -72.67 -16.58
CA ALA A 33 17.42 -71.51 -16.97
C ALA A 33 17.97 -71.54 -18.40
N ARG A 34 18.19 -70.36 -19.01
CA ARG A 34 19.55 -69.83 -19.30
C ARG A 34 19.52 -68.46 -19.98
N ASP A 35 20.65 -67.80 -19.76
CA ASP A 35 21.26 -66.68 -20.44
C ASP A 35 21.05 -65.24 -19.96
N ILE A 36 22.23 -64.65 -19.79
CA ILE A 36 22.63 -63.58 -18.89
C ILE A 36 22.98 -62.43 -19.82
N GLY A 37 22.23 -61.33 -19.73
CA GLY A 37 22.52 -60.09 -20.44
C GLY A 37 22.12 -58.95 -19.53
N GLU A 38 23.12 -58.29 -18.97
CA GLU A 38 23.01 -57.23 -17.97
C GLU A 38 21.99 -56.15 -18.37
N SER A 39 20.85 -56.17 -17.69
CA SER A 39 19.86 -55.09 -17.72
C SER A 39 20.47 -53.85 -17.06
N ARG A 40 20.96 -52.91 -17.88
CA ARG A 40 21.18 -51.51 -17.47
C ARG A 40 19.83 -50.89 -17.09
N TYR A 41 19.42 -51.09 -15.83
CA TYR A 41 18.55 -50.13 -15.18
C TYR A 41 19.34 -48.83 -15.04
N ILE A 42 19.10 -47.89 -15.96
CA ILE A 42 19.42 -46.48 -15.72
C ILE A 42 18.42 -46.01 -14.66
N ALA A 43 18.71 -46.36 -13.42
CA ALA A 43 18.25 -45.58 -12.29
C ALA A 43 18.98 -44.24 -12.40
N ALA A 44 18.31 -43.23 -12.95
CA ALA A 44 18.77 -41.85 -12.89
C ALA A 44 18.70 -41.37 -11.43
N SER A 45 19.65 -41.85 -10.63
CA SER A 45 20.01 -41.29 -9.34
C SER A 45 20.77 -40.00 -9.63
N MET A 46 20.08 -38.87 -9.59
CA MET A 46 20.74 -37.60 -9.34
C MET A 46 20.41 -37.17 -7.90
N PRO A 47 21.39 -37.11 -6.98
CA PRO A 47 21.23 -36.24 -5.84
C PRO A 47 21.14 -34.81 -6.39
N ARG A 48 19.96 -34.19 -6.34
CA ARG A 48 19.82 -32.75 -6.62
C ARG A 48 20.50 -32.00 -5.48
N THR A 49 21.82 -31.89 -5.57
CA THR A 49 22.60 -31.06 -4.69
C THR A 49 22.08 -29.63 -4.83
N ASN A 50 21.95 -28.95 -3.70
CA ASN A 50 21.61 -27.54 -3.59
C ASN A 50 22.79 -26.69 -4.10
N THR A 51 23.20 -26.93 -5.35
CA THR A 51 24.38 -26.33 -5.96
C THR A 51 24.09 -24.85 -6.14
N LEU A 52 24.93 -24.03 -5.52
CA LEU A 52 24.83 -22.58 -5.62
C LEU A 52 25.31 -22.17 -7.00
N HIS A 53 24.45 -21.53 -7.79
CA HIS A 53 24.82 -21.09 -9.15
C HIS A 53 25.53 -19.74 -9.09
N PRO A 54 26.82 -19.64 -9.48
CA PRO A 54 27.51 -18.37 -9.50
C PRO A 54 27.00 -17.48 -10.64
N LEU A 55 26.79 -16.19 -10.36
CA LEU A 55 26.53 -15.15 -11.36
C LEU A 55 27.39 -13.93 -11.08
N THR A 56 27.95 -13.36 -12.13
CA THR A 56 28.54 -12.02 -12.08
C THR A 56 27.47 -10.94 -11.92
N THR A 57 27.86 -9.75 -11.46
CA THR A 57 26.94 -8.61 -11.36
C THR A 57 26.34 -8.24 -12.73
N SER A 58 27.13 -8.35 -13.80
CA SER A 58 26.70 -8.08 -15.18
C SER A 58 25.61 -9.06 -15.64
N GLN A 59 25.82 -10.37 -15.47
CA GLN A 59 24.79 -11.38 -15.80
C GLN A 59 23.51 -11.19 -14.98
N GLY A 60 23.64 -10.89 -13.68
CA GLY A 60 22.50 -10.58 -12.83
C GLY A 60 21.74 -9.33 -13.30
N ARG A 61 22.45 -8.33 -13.81
CA ARG A 61 21.87 -7.11 -14.36
C ARG A 61 21.11 -7.40 -15.66
N HIS A 62 21.70 -8.18 -16.56
CA HIS A 62 21.06 -8.61 -17.80
C HIS A 62 19.72 -9.31 -17.53
N ILE A 63 19.71 -10.27 -16.59
CA ILE A 63 18.49 -10.95 -16.12
C ILE A 63 17.45 -9.94 -15.64
N TRP A 64 17.86 -8.97 -14.82
CA TRP A 64 16.91 -8.00 -14.24
C TRP A 64 16.36 -7.05 -15.30
N LEU A 65 17.18 -6.55 -16.22
CA LEU A 65 16.75 -5.66 -17.31
C LEU A 65 15.74 -6.35 -18.24
N ARG A 66 16.00 -7.62 -18.58
CA ARG A 66 15.06 -8.45 -19.35
C ARG A 66 13.77 -8.70 -18.61
N ALA A 67 13.83 -9.00 -17.30
CA ALA A 67 12.65 -9.13 -16.46
C ALA A 67 11.87 -7.82 -16.31
N GLN A 68 12.53 -6.66 -16.44
CA GLN A 68 11.89 -5.34 -16.43
C GLN A 68 11.37 -4.90 -17.80
N ARG A 69 11.66 -5.65 -18.87
CA ARG A 69 11.32 -5.33 -20.26
C ARG A 69 11.90 -3.99 -20.72
N LEU A 70 13.16 -3.76 -20.38
CA LEU A 70 13.92 -2.57 -20.79
C LEU A 70 14.97 -2.87 -21.87
N ASP A 71 15.07 -4.13 -22.28
CA ASP A 71 15.98 -4.64 -23.31
C ASP A 71 15.35 -4.67 -24.72
N THR A 72 14.03 -4.51 -24.82
CA THR A 72 13.23 -4.55 -26.04
C THR A 72 12.49 -3.22 -26.24
N SER A 73 12.33 -2.75 -27.47
CA SER A 73 11.68 -1.46 -27.78
C SER A 73 10.17 -1.44 -27.48
N GLU A 74 9.46 -2.49 -27.89
CA GLU A 74 7.99 -2.59 -27.81
C GLU A 74 7.53 -3.88 -27.11
N PRO A 75 7.92 -4.11 -25.85
CA PRO A 75 7.70 -5.38 -25.16
C PRO A 75 6.22 -5.74 -24.94
N PHE A 76 5.31 -4.77 -25.07
CA PHE A 76 3.88 -4.95 -24.80
C PHE A 76 2.97 -4.52 -25.98
N GLY A 77 3.55 -4.10 -27.11
CA GLY A 77 2.79 -3.47 -28.20
C GLY A 77 2.30 -2.07 -27.86
N GLU A 78 1.11 -1.70 -28.36
CA GLU A 78 0.58 -0.33 -28.27
C GLU A 78 -0.83 -0.24 -27.64
N GLY A 79 -1.19 0.98 -27.23
CA GLY A 79 -2.54 1.33 -26.79
C GLY A 79 -2.94 0.82 -25.39
N PRO A 80 -4.25 0.82 -25.07
CA PRO A 80 -4.77 0.43 -23.76
C PRO A 80 -4.41 -1.01 -23.35
N GLN A 81 -4.37 -1.94 -24.29
CA GLN A 81 -4.02 -3.33 -24.01
C GLN A 81 -2.55 -3.49 -23.63
N ALA A 82 -1.65 -2.73 -24.27
CA ALA A 82 -0.25 -2.67 -23.86
C ALA A 82 -0.11 -2.11 -22.43
N THR A 83 -0.92 -1.12 -22.05
CA THR A 83 -0.95 -0.59 -20.69
C THR A 83 -1.36 -1.66 -19.68
N ALA A 84 -2.44 -2.40 -19.96
CA ALA A 84 -2.86 -3.52 -19.11
C ALA A 84 -1.78 -4.60 -19.01
N ALA A 85 -1.16 -4.98 -20.13
CA ALA A 85 -0.09 -5.97 -20.20
C ALA A 85 1.17 -5.53 -19.43
N ALA A 86 1.54 -4.25 -19.50
CA ALA A 86 2.68 -3.70 -18.75
C ALA A 86 2.42 -3.66 -17.24
N VAL A 87 1.26 -3.16 -16.81
CA VAL A 87 0.84 -3.17 -15.39
C VAL A 87 0.77 -4.60 -14.88
N GLU A 88 0.25 -5.51 -15.72
CA GLU A 88 0.27 -6.93 -15.45
C GLU A 88 1.67 -7.44 -15.23
N HIS A 89 2.57 -7.32 -16.19
CA HIS A 89 3.94 -7.85 -16.14
C HIS A 89 4.72 -7.34 -14.93
N LEU A 90 4.70 -6.03 -14.69
CA LEU A 90 5.34 -5.41 -13.52
C LEU A 90 4.64 -5.79 -12.21
N GLY A 91 3.34 -6.11 -12.28
CA GLY A 91 2.46 -6.45 -11.17
C GLY A 91 2.03 -5.25 -10.32
N TYR A 92 2.56 -4.06 -10.62
CA TYR A 92 2.06 -2.76 -10.17
C TYR A 92 2.75 -1.62 -10.93
N VAL A 93 2.11 -0.45 -10.98
CA VAL A 93 2.72 0.82 -11.38
C VAL A 93 2.38 1.88 -10.32
N GLN A 94 3.40 2.44 -9.67
CA GLN A 94 3.21 3.36 -8.55
C GLN A 94 2.59 4.68 -8.99
N ILE A 95 1.54 5.12 -8.29
CA ILE A 95 0.92 6.43 -8.45
C ILE A 95 1.74 7.46 -7.67
N ASP A 96 1.98 8.60 -8.32
CA ASP A 96 2.79 9.68 -7.76
C ASP A 96 2.14 11.03 -8.05
N THR A 97 2.38 11.97 -7.14
CA THR A 97 1.73 13.28 -7.11
C THR A 97 2.60 14.41 -7.65
N ILE A 98 3.92 14.22 -7.72
CA ILE A 98 4.84 15.23 -8.23
C ILE A 98 4.64 15.37 -9.74
N ASN A 99 4.62 16.64 -10.20
CA ASN A 99 4.29 16.98 -11.59
C ASN A 99 5.27 18.04 -12.18
N VAL A 100 6.53 18.01 -11.75
CA VAL A 100 7.61 18.86 -12.30
C VAL A 100 7.97 18.46 -13.73
N ILE A 101 7.99 17.16 -13.97
CA ILE A 101 7.78 16.48 -15.25
C ILE A 101 6.46 15.70 -15.14
N GLU A 102 6.10 14.95 -16.17
CA GLU A 102 4.98 14.03 -16.14
C GLU A 102 5.08 13.05 -14.97
N ARG A 103 3.92 12.71 -14.41
CA ARG A 103 3.80 11.86 -13.23
C ARG A 103 4.38 10.48 -13.49
N SER A 104 4.97 9.92 -12.44
CA SER A 104 5.76 8.70 -12.51
C SER A 104 5.01 7.49 -13.09
N HIS A 105 3.71 7.33 -12.85
CA HIS A 105 2.95 6.22 -13.43
C HIS A 105 2.82 6.31 -14.95
N HIS A 106 2.63 7.51 -15.50
CA HIS A 106 2.63 7.72 -16.94
C HIS A 106 4.05 7.54 -17.52
N HIS A 107 5.07 8.02 -16.81
CA HIS A 107 6.47 7.88 -17.21
C HIS A 107 6.90 6.41 -17.28
N ILE A 108 6.63 5.61 -16.24
CA ILE A 108 6.97 4.17 -16.19
C ILE A 108 6.35 3.39 -17.36
N LEU A 109 5.12 3.73 -17.73
CA LEU A 109 4.41 3.12 -18.86
C LEU A 109 5.02 3.58 -20.19
N TRP A 110 5.27 4.88 -20.37
CA TRP A 110 5.92 5.43 -21.56
C TRP A 110 7.31 4.82 -21.82
N THR A 111 8.09 4.55 -20.78
CA THR A 111 9.40 3.90 -20.91
C THR A 111 9.30 2.53 -21.60
N ARG A 112 8.17 1.81 -21.43
CA ARG A 112 7.97 0.44 -21.95
C ARG A 112 6.97 0.35 -23.11
N ILE A 113 6.32 1.46 -23.46
CA ILE A 113 5.27 1.54 -24.47
C ILE A 113 5.55 2.80 -25.31
N PRO A 114 6.23 2.68 -26.46
CA PRO A 114 6.73 3.84 -27.19
C PRO A 114 5.72 4.92 -27.57
N ASN A 115 4.52 4.49 -27.98
CA ASN A 115 3.40 5.35 -28.36
C ASN A 115 2.36 5.52 -27.25
N TYR A 116 2.78 5.41 -25.98
CA TYR A 116 1.89 5.55 -24.83
C TYR A 116 1.19 6.91 -24.77
N ARG A 117 -0.14 6.89 -24.60
CA ARG A 117 -0.95 8.07 -24.35
C ARG A 117 -1.57 7.99 -22.96
N ARG A 118 -1.72 9.12 -22.28
CA ARG A 118 -2.36 9.18 -20.95
C ARG A 118 -3.78 8.62 -20.96
N ALA A 119 -4.49 8.75 -22.08
CA ALA A 119 -5.81 8.19 -22.29
C ALA A 119 -5.83 6.65 -22.26
N ASP A 120 -4.72 5.97 -22.58
CA ASP A 120 -4.64 4.51 -22.58
C ASP A 120 -4.76 3.95 -21.16
N LEU A 121 -4.19 4.63 -20.16
CA LEU A 121 -4.35 4.28 -18.75
C LEU A 121 -5.77 4.55 -18.24
N ARG A 122 -6.38 5.66 -18.68
CA ARG A 122 -7.80 5.93 -18.38
C ARG A 122 -8.70 4.86 -18.99
N GLN A 123 -8.45 4.44 -20.23
CA GLN A 123 -9.20 3.37 -20.88
C GLN A 123 -9.06 2.06 -20.08
N ALA A 124 -7.83 1.67 -19.73
CA ALA A 124 -7.56 0.45 -18.95
C ALA A 124 -8.22 0.45 -17.55
N GLN A 125 -8.26 1.61 -16.87
CA GLN A 125 -8.86 1.73 -15.54
C GLN A 125 -10.38 1.86 -15.59
N SER A 126 -10.89 2.81 -16.37
CA SER A 126 -12.27 3.29 -16.24
C SER A 126 -13.25 2.57 -17.17
N VAL A 127 -12.80 2.18 -18.37
CA VAL A 127 -13.65 1.59 -19.39
C VAL A 127 -13.49 0.06 -19.41
N ASP A 128 -12.26 -0.40 -19.66
CA ASP A 128 -11.95 -1.84 -19.76
C ASP A 128 -11.93 -2.51 -18.38
N LYS A 129 -11.64 -1.73 -17.33
CA LYS A 129 -11.52 -2.19 -15.93
C LYS A 129 -10.55 -3.37 -15.82
N SER A 130 -9.49 -3.33 -16.60
CA SER A 130 -8.39 -4.30 -16.56
C SER A 130 -7.38 -3.97 -15.46
N VAL A 131 -7.38 -2.72 -15.00
CA VAL A 131 -6.50 -2.18 -13.95
C VAL A 131 -7.33 -1.47 -12.88
N PHE A 132 -6.94 -1.62 -11.62
CA PHE A 132 -7.55 -0.91 -10.48
C PHE A 132 -6.49 -0.33 -9.55
N GLU A 133 -6.91 0.57 -8.67
CA GLU A 133 -6.01 1.19 -7.70
C GLU A 133 -6.07 0.48 -6.36
N TYR A 134 -4.90 0.14 -5.81
CA TYR A 134 -4.81 -0.26 -4.42
C TYR A 134 -3.41 -0.11 -3.85
N TRP A 135 -3.30 -0.32 -2.54
CA TRP A 135 -2.05 -0.22 -1.81
C TRP A 135 -1.19 -1.48 -2.00
N THR A 136 0.04 -1.28 -2.52
CA THR A 136 1.10 -2.30 -2.58
C THR A 136 2.19 -1.95 -1.54
N HIS A 137 3.35 -1.47 -1.97
CA HIS A 137 4.31 -0.72 -1.15
C HIS A 137 3.95 0.78 -1.11
N ALA A 138 3.21 1.24 -2.12
CA ALA A 138 2.67 2.57 -2.30
C ALA A 138 1.30 2.46 -3.01
N LEU A 139 0.53 3.55 -3.07
CA LEU A 139 -0.68 3.56 -3.90
C LEU A 139 -0.29 3.30 -5.36
N SER A 140 -0.88 2.29 -5.98
CA SER A 140 -0.46 1.81 -7.29
C SER A 140 -1.65 1.39 -8.15
N TYR A 141 -1.47 1.45 -9.46
CA TYR A 141 -2.26 0.69 -10.42
C TYR A 141 -1.85 -0.78 -10.39
N VAL A 142 -2.83 -1.68 -10.35
CA VAL A 142 -2.68 -3.12 -10.18
C VAL A 142 -3.62 -3.85 -11.15
N PRO A 143 -3.25 -5.03 -11.68
CA PRO A 143 -4.15 -5.81 -12.55
C PRO A 143 -5.39 -6.28 -11.80
N VAL A 144 -6.58 -6.11 -12.38
CA VAL A 144 -7.85 -6.52 -11.73
C VAL A 144 -7.91 -8.02 -11.49
N LYS A 145 -7.26 -8.84 -12.32
CA LYS A 145 -7.15 -10.29 -12.06
C LYS A 145 -6.42 -10.64 -10.76
N ASP A 146 -5.56 -9.75 -10.27
CA ASP A 146 -4.82 -9.92 -9.02
C ASP A 146 -5.60 -9.40 -7.80
N LEU A 147 -6.78 -8.82 -8.01
CA LEU A 147 -7.62 -8.23 -6.96
C LEU A 147 -7.82 -9.17 -5.77
N ARG A 148 -7.98 -10.47 -6.01
CA ARG A 148 -8.20 -11.48 -4.97
C ARG A 148 -7.10 -11.53 -3.91
N PHE A 149 -5.88 -11.10 -4.25
CA PHE A 149 -4.74 -11.04 -3.33
C PHE A 149 -4.76 -9.80 -2.42
N PHE A 150 -5.53 -8.77 -2.79
CA PHE A 150 -5.68 -7.53 -2.02
C PHE A 150 -6.92 -7.52 -1.13
N MET A 151 -7.93 -8.32 -1.46
CA MET A 151 -9.16 -8.46 -0.66
C MET A 151 -8.94 -8.88 0.81
N PRO A 152 -7.93 -9.70 1.18
CA PRO A 152 -7.62 -9.98 2.58
C PRO A 152 -7.27 -8.72 3.38
N ALA A 153 -6.49 -7.80 2.79
CA ALA A 153 -6.18 -6.52 3.42
C ALA A 153 -7.43 -5.63 3.55
N MET A 154 -8.28 -5.58 2.52
CA MET A 154 -9.57 -4.87 2.58
C MET A 154 -10.46 -5.40 3.71
N LYS A 155 -10.55 -6.74 3.84
CA LYS A 155 -11.28 -7.41 4.93
C LYS A 155 -10.69 -7.09 6.31
N LEU A 156 -9.36 -7.05 6.41
CA LEU A 156 -8.67 -6.68 7.64
C LEU A 156 -9.06 -5.26 8.07
N HIS A 157 -9.03 -4.30 7.13
CA HIS A 157 -9.44 -2.91 7.40
C HIS A 157 -10.91 -2.75 7.77
N ARG A 158 -11.79 -3.63 7.27
CA ARG A 158 -13.20 -3.67 7.71
C ARG A 158 -13.34 -4.18 9.14
N ARG A 159 -12.55 -5.19 9.51
CA ARG A 159 -12.61 -5.82 10.84
C ARG A 159 -11.96 -4.95 11.93
N GLU A 160 -10.78 -4.42 11.63
CA GLU A 160 -9.90 -3.78 12.64
C GLU A 160 -9.84 -2.25 12.48
N GLY A 161 -10.47 -1.71 11.45
CA GLY A 161 -10.33 -0.31 11.07
C GLY A 161 -9.00 -0.03 10.38
N HIS A 162 -8.70 1.25 10.22
CA HIS A 162 -7.48 1.70 9.58
C HIS A 162 -6.76 2.69 10.50
N LYS A 163 -5.51 2.38 10.89
CA LYS A 163 -4.74 3.11 11.91
C LYS A 163 -4.74 4.62 11.69
N TRP A 164 -4.51 5.06 10.45
CA TRP A 164 -4.43 6.49 10.09
C TRP A 164 -5.78 7.16 9.87
N LEU A 165 -6.86 6.39 9.79
CA LEU A 165 -8.24 6.85 9.54
C LEU A 165 -9.16 6.52 10.71
N SER A 166 -8.59 6.27 11.89
CA SER A 166 -9.30 5.94 13.13
C SER A 166 -10.22 7.06 13.61
N SER A 167 -9.96 8.30 13.18
CA SER A 167 -10.81 9.46 13.48
C SER A 167 -12.13 9.47 12.71
N VAL A 168 -12.31 8.63 11.67
CA VAL A 168 -13.53 8.58 10.87
C VAL A 168 -14.61 7.86 11.66
N THR A 169 -15.74 8.51 11.89
CA THR A 169 -16.85 7.91 12.63
C THR A 169 -17.71 7.02 11.72
N PRO A 170 -18.47 6.07 12.29
CA PRO A 170 -19.47 5.32 11.52
C PRO A 170 -20.54 6.21 10.87
N VAL A 171 -20.81 7.41 11.42
CA VAL A 171 -21.75 8.38 10.82
C VAL A 171 -21.18 8.94 9.53
N ASP A 172 -19.90 9.35 9.54
CA ASP A 172 -19.22 9.89 8.35
C ASP A 172 -19.18 8.85 7.22
N LEU A 173 -18.83 7.61 7.56
CA LEU A 173 -18.81 6.52 6.60
C LEU A 173 -20.21 6.25 6.03
N ARG A 174 -21.26 6.25 6.86
CA ARG A 174 -22.65 6.07 6.40
C ARG A 174 -23.10 7.22 5.49
N LYS A 175 -22.68 8.46 5.77
CA LYS A 175 -22.98 9.65 4.93
C LYS A 175 -22.46 9.44 3.52
N VAL A 176 -21.15 9.22 3.35
CA VAL A 176 -20.54 9.06 2.02
C VAL A 176 -21.07 7.83 1.28
N MET A 177 -21.29 6.72 1.99
CA MET A 177 -21.86 5.51 1.38
C MET A 177 -23.32 5.69 0.97
N ARG A 178 -24.09 6.59 1.60
CA ARG A 178 -25.46 6.91 1.18
C ARG A 178 -25.46 7.73 -0.10
N LEU A 179 -24.61 8.75 -0.16
CA LEU A 179 -24.46 9.62 -1.34
C LEU A 179 -24.11 8.79 -2.58
N ILE A 180 -23.07 7.96 -2.51
CA ILE A 180 -22.63 7.14 -3.67
C ILE A 180 -23.70 6.13 -4.11
N ARG A 181 -24.45 5.55 -3.17
CA ARG A 181 -25.56 4.65 -3.52
C ARG A 181 -26.67 5.37 -4.27
N ARG A 182 -27.00 6.60 -3.86
CA ARG A 182 -28.07 7.41 -4.46
C ARG A 182 -27.66 8.03 -5.80
N ASP A 183 -26.48 8.65 -5.84
CA ASP A 183 -26.09 9.57 -6.92
C ASP A 183 -25.14 8.95 -7.93
N GLY A 184 -24.61 7.75 -7.67
CA GLY A 184 -23.61 7.13 -8.53
C GLY A 184 -22.17 7.42 -8.09
N ALA A 185 -21.24 7.30 -9.03
CA ALA A 185 -19.85 7.66 -8.83
C ALA A 185 -19.73 9.17 -8.53
N LEU A 186 -18.90 9.54 -7.56
CA LEU A 186 -18.70 10.96 -7.20
C LEU A 186 -17.27 11.26 -6.79
N THR A 187 -16.91 12.52 -6.89
CA THR A 187 -15.65 13.08 -6.41
C THR A 187 -15.84 13.80 -5.08
N ILE A 188 -14.73 14.17 -4.43
CA ILE A 188 -14.79 15.03 -3.24
C ILE A 188 -15.33 16.44 -3.53
N ARG A 189 -15.38 16.87 -4.80
CA ARG A 189 -15.93 18.16 -5.20
C ARG A 189 -17.45 18.16 -5.15
N ASP A 190 -18.08 17.02 -5.41
CA ASP A 190 -19.54 16.87 -5.49
C ASP A 190 -20.23 16.78 -4.10
N ILE A 191 -19.46 16.90 -3.02
CA ILE A 191 -19.97 16.88 -1.63
C ILE A 191 -19.93 18.30 -1.05
N ASP A 192 -21.04 19.03 -1.13
CA ASP A 192 -21.11 20.45 -0.74
C ASP A 192 -21.60 20.68 0.70
N ASP A 193 -22.18 19.67 1.34
CA ASP A 193 -22.78 19.75 2.67
C ASP A 193 -21.80 19.43 3.81
N ASP A 194 -20.49 19.47 3.54
CA ASP A 194 -19.45 19.23 4.54
C ASP A 194 -19.23 20.48 5.40
N VAL A 195 -19.40 20.32 6.72
CA VAL A 195 -18.92 21.32 7.69
C VAL A 195 -17.40 21.28 7.68
N LEU A 196 -16.77 22.35 7.20
CA LEU A 196 -15.33 22.44 7.07
C LEU A 196 -14.67 22.42 8.44
N VAL A 197 -13.64 21.59 8.59
CA VAL A 197 -12.78 21.52 9.78
C VAL A 197 -11.43 22.16 9.52
N ASP A 198 -10.78 22.61 10.60
CA ASP A 198 -9.42 23.14 10.52
C ASP A 198 -8.44 22.05 10.07
N LYS A 199 -7.47 22.48 9.26
CA LYS A 199 -6.44 21.59 8.75
C LYS A 199 -5.50 21.21 9.90
N GLN A 200 -5.37 19.91 10.17
CA GLN A 200 -4.36 19.40 11.10
C GLN A 200 -2.93 19.68 10.60
N HIS A 201 -2.72 19.66 9.28
CA HIS A 201 -1.45 19.96 8.60
C HIS A 201 -1.72 20.59 7.22
N LEU A 202 -0.72 21.23 6.62
CA LEU A 202 -0.85 22.03 5.38
C LEU A 202 -1.56 21.31 4.20
N TRP A 203 -1.35 19.99 4.10
CA TRP A 203 -1.91 19.11 3.07
C TRP A 203 -3.18 18.36 3.47
N ALA A 204 -3.71 18.57 4.69
CA ALA A 204 -4.95 17.97 5.13
C ALA A 204 -6.15 18.61 4.41
N SER A 205 -7.17 17.80 4.12
CA SER A 205 -8.45 18.32 3.62
C SER A 205 -9.25 18.93 4.76
N ARG A 206 -9.91 20.05 4.47
CA ARG A 206 -10.89 20.67 5.36
C ARG A 206 -12.24 19.93 5.34
N LYS A 207 -12.53 19.14 4.30
CA LYS A 207 -13.73 18.32 4.17
C LYS A 207 -13.54 16.96 4.88
N PRO A 208 -14.27 16.66 5.97
CA PRO A 208 -14.19 15.37 6.67
C PRO A 208 -14.51 14.18 5.76
N SER A 209 -15.40 14.36 4.77
CA SER A 209 -15.79 13.32 3.83
C SER A 209 -14.61 12.74 3.05
N LYS A 210 -13.51 13.49 2.86
CA LYS A 210 -12.30 12.94 2.22
C LYS A 210 -11.77 11.71 2.96
N ARG A 211 -11.67 11.79 4.29
CA ARG A 211 -11.15 10.67 5.11
C ARG A 211 -12.12 9.50 5.13
N ALA A 212 -13.42 9.77 5.11
CA ALA A 212 -14.45 8.73 5.00
C ALA A 212 -14.40 7.98 3.66
N LEU A 213 -14.25 8.71 2.54
CA LEU A 213 -14.05 8.11 1.21
C LEU A 213 -12.77 7.26 1.15
N GLN A 214 -11.66 7.77 1.71
CA GLN A 214 -10.41 7.02 1.82
C GLN A 214 -10.58 5.75 2.65
N LEU A 215 -11.27 5.80 3.79
CA LEU A 215 -11.51 4.63 4.62
C LEU A 215 -12.34 3.59 3.86
N ALA A 216 -13.41 4.01 3.20
CA ALA A 216 -14.27 3.14 2.41
C ALA A 216 -13.50 2.48 1.23
N PHE A 217 -12.55 3.20 0.63
CA PHE A 217 -11.62 2.66 -0.37
C PHE A 217 -10.69 1.58 0.22
N TYR A 218 -9.98 1.86 1.32
CA TYR A 218 -9.13 0.84 1.97
C TYR A 218 -9.92 -0.35 2.50
N GLN A 219 -11.20 -0.16 2.82
CA GLN A 219 -12.10 -1.22 3.21
C GLN A 219 -12.63 -2.03 2.03
N GLY A 220 -12.30 -1.69 0.77
CA GLY A 220 -12.84 -2.35 -0.42
C GLY A 220 -14.37 -2.25 -0.53
N LEU A 221 -14.95 -1.16 0.02
CA LEU A 221 -16.36 -0.81 -0.21
C LEU A 221 -16.48 0.08 -1.44
N LEU A 222 -15.49 0.95 -1.64
CA LEU A 222 -15.34 1.80 -2.81
C LEU A 222 -14.09 1.43 -3.59
N THR A 223 -14.10 1.74 -4.88
CA THR A 223 -12.93 1.75 -5.77
C THR A 223 -12.79 3.14 -6.38
N ILE A 224 -11.61 3.45 -6.92
CA ILE A 224 -11.43 4.63 -7.77
C ILE A 224 -11.77 4.21 -9.19
N SER A 225 -12.92 4.66 -9.69
CA SER A 225 -13.40 4.31 -11.03
C SER A 225 -12.73 5.14 -12.12
N GLU A 226 -12.28 6.34 -11.78
CA GLU A 226 -11.62 7.26 -12.70
C GLU A 226 -10.74 8.25 -11.93
N ARG A 227 -9.72 8.76 -12.64
CA ARG A 227 -8.94 9.91 -12.23
C ARG A 227 -8.93 10.99 -13.29
N ASN A 228 -9.20 12.22 -12.86
CA ASN A 228 -8.88 13.42 -13.64
C ASN A 228 -7.71 14.14 -12.94
N GLY A 229 -6.51 13.95 -13.46
CA GLY A 229 -5.27 14.28 -12.76
C GLY A 229 -5.19 13.55 -11.42
N MET A 230 -5.18 14.30 -10.30
CA MET A 230 -5.19 13.70 -8.96
C MET A 230 -6.56 13.64 -8.31
N LEU A 231 -7.60 14.19 -8.95
CA LEU A 231 -8.97 14.11 -8.46
C LEU A 231 -9.48 12.69 -8.68
N LYS A 232 -9.94 12.07 -7.60
CA LYS A 232 -10.44 10.69 -7.58
C LYS A 232 -11.96 10.69 -7.70
N THR A 233 -12.49 9.90 -8.62
CA THR A 233 -13.91 9.55 -8.68
C THR A 233 -14.10 8.22 -7.97
N TYR A 234 -14.89 8.22 -6.90
CA TYR A 234 -15.19 7.07 -6.06
C TYR A 234 -16.50 6.41 -6.50
N GLU A 235 -16.48 5.09 -6.61
CA GLU A 235 -17.65 4.28 -6.98
C GLU A 235 -17.73 3.05 -6.07
N LEU A 236 -18.93 2.52 -5.83
CA LEU A 236 -19.15 1.21 -5.22
C LEU A 236 -18.37 0.16 -6.00
N MET A 237 -17.51 -0.55 -5.28
CA MET A 237 -16.67 -1.57 -5.89
C MET A 237 -17.50 -2.64 -6.61
N ALA A 238 -18.62 -3.06 -6.00
CA ALA A 238 -19.53 -4.03 -6.59
C ALA A 238 -20.17 -3.54 -7.90
N ARG A 239 -20.67 -2.30 -7.95
CA ARG A 239 -21.28 -1.72 -9.15
C ARG A 239 -20.25 -1.49 -10.25
N HIS A 240 -19.06 -1.01 -9.89
CA HIS A 240 -17.99 -0.78 -10.85
C HIS A 240 -17.58 -2.06 -11.59
N PHE A 241 -17.37 -3.16 -10.88
CA PHE A 241 -16.98 -4.45 -11.48
C PHE A 241 -18.18 -5.34 -11.86
N GLY A 242 -19.42 -4.83 -11.75
CA GLY A 242 -20.64 -5.56 -12.11
C GLY A 242 -20.95 -6.78 -11.24
N TRP A 243 -20.49 -6.82 -9.98
CA TRP A 243 -20.73 -7.93 -9.04
C TRP A 243 -22.08 -7.86 -8.32
N ASP A 244 -22.87 -6.82 -8.60
CA ASP A 244 -24.23 -6.64 -8.09
C ASP A 244 -25.27 -7.38 -8.95
N THR A 245 -24.87 -7.93 -10.10
CA THR A 245 -25.72 -8.67 -11.03
C THR A 245 -25.23 -10.11 -11.22
N SER A 246 -26.14 -11.08 -11.12
CA SER A 246 -25.84 -12.48 -11.44
C SER A 246 -25.52 -12.61 -12.95
N PRO A 247 -24.53 -13.42 -13.37
CA PRO A 247 -23.75 -14.40 -12.60
C PRO A 247 -22.45 -13.86 -11.98
N ASN A 248 -22.15 -12.57 -12.15
CA ASN A 248 -20.89 -11.98 -11.72
C ASN A 248 -20.82 -11.87 -10.20
N GLN A 249 -19.74 -12.38 -9.61
CA GLN A 249 -19.50 -12.34 -8.17
C GLN A 249 -18.09 -11.84 -7.88
N PRO A 250 -17.86 -11.22 -6.70
CA PRO A 250 -16.51 -10.84 -6.33
C PRO A 250 -15.63 -12.08 -6.22
N PRO A 251 -14.33 -12.00 -6.59
CA PRO A 251 -13.46 -13.15 -6.52
C PRO A 251 -13.27 -13.62 -5.07
N LYS A 252 -13.02 -14.92 -4.89
CA LYS A 252 -12.74 -15.48 -3.57
C LYS A 252 -11.41 -14.92 -3.04
N PRO A 253 -11.40 -14.26 -1.86
CA PRO A 253 -10.18 -13.72 -1.29
C PRO A 253 -9.14 -14.80 -1.05
N ALA A 254 -7.89 -14.50 -1.38
CA ALA A 254 -6.77 -15.40 -1.20
C ALA A 254 -6.49 -15.67 0.29
N SER A 255 -6.03 -16.88 0.59
CA SER A 255 -5.40 -17.22 1.86
C SER A 255 -4.06 -16.50 2.02
N ALA A 256 -3.54 -16.42 3.26
CA ALA A 256 -2.22 -15.84 3.51
C ALA A 256 -1.10 -16.54 2.74
N ARG A 257 -1.21 -17.87 2.53
CA ARG A 257 -0.24 -18.64 1.74
C ARG A 257 -0.30 -18.25 0.26
N GLU A 258 -1.49 -18.13 -0.31
CA GLU A 258 -1.69 -17.69 -1.70
C GLU A 258 -1.18 -16.26 -1.91
N VAL A 259 -1.40 -15.33 -0.97
CA VAL A 259 -0.86 -13.96 -1.04
C VAL A 259 0.68 -13.98 -1.05
N ASN A 260 1.31 -14.75 -0.17
CA ASN A 260 2.78 -14.84 -0.13
C ASN A 260 3.34 -15.53 -1.39
N SER A 261 2.63 -16.52 -1.94
CA SER A 261 2.98 -17.13 -3.24
C SER A 261 2.90 -16.09 -4.35
N TYR A 262 1.81 -15.32 -4.41
CA TYR A 262 1.65 -14.23 -5.36
C TYR A 262 2.79 -13.20 -5.28
N LEU A 263 3.21 -12.79 -4.07
CA LEU A 263 4.34 -11.87 -3.91
C LEU A 263 5.64 -12.46 -4.47
N LEU A 264 5.92 -13.73 -4.20
CA LEU A 264 7.09 -14.44 -4.74
C LEU A 264 7.02 -14.54 -6.27
N ASP A 265 5.90 -14.99 -6.82
CA ASP A 265 5.71 -15.19 -8.26
C ASP A 265 5.75 -13.87 -9.04
N ARG A 266 5.17 -12.80 -8.47
CA ARG A 266 5.25 -11.44 -9.02
C ARG A 266 6.70 -10.95 -9.04
N ALA A 267 7.45 -11.14 -7.95
CA ALA A 267 8.84 -10.73 -7.88
C ALA A 267 9.71 -11.52 -8.87
N LEU A 268 9.55 -12.84 -8.97
CA LEU A 268 10.28 -13.67 -9.94
C LEU A 268 10.05 -13.21 -11.38
N ARG A 269 8.80 -12.87 -11.74
CA ARG A 269 8.47 -12.40 -13.08
C ARG A 269 9.05 -11.02 -13.40
N ALA A 270 8.92 -10.06 -12.49
CA ALA A 270 9.33 -8.68 -12.74
C ALA A 270 10.82 -8.44 -12.46
N GLN A 271 11.47 -9.24 -11.62
CA GLN A 271 12.86 -9.03 -11.20
C GLN A 271 13.83 -10.10 -11.74
N GLY A 272 13.32 -11.28 -12.13
CA GLY A 272 14.11 -12.42 -12.60
C GLY A 272 14.90 -13.10 -11.48
N LEU A 273 15.84 -12.35 -10.90
CA LEU A 273 16.69 -12.76 -9.79
C LEU A 273 16.22 -12.10 -8.48
N VAL A 274 15.73 -12.86 -7.51
CA VAL A 274 15.09 -12.32 -6.30
C VAL A 274 15.88 -12.62 -5.03
N SER A 275 15.81 -11.71 -4.07
CA SER A 275 16.19 -11.91 -2.66
C SER A 275 14.99 -11.67 -1.74
N LEU A 276 15.05 -12.13 -0.48
CA LEU A 276 13.99 -11.88 0.50
C LEU A 276 13.71 -10.38 0.69
N ASP A 277 14.74 -9.53 0.64
CA ASP A 277 14.57 -8.08 0.74
C ASP A 277 13.82 -7.51 -0.46
N SER A 278 14.11 -8.01 -1.66
CA SER A 278 13.50 -7.52 -2.89
C SER A 278 12.04 -7.94 -3.07
N ILE A 279 11.69 -9.15 -2.62
CA ILE A 279 10.31 -9.66 -2.61
C ILE A 279 9.51 -8.91 -1.54
N CYS A 280 10.10 -8.74 -0.36
CA CYS A 280 9.46 -8.09 0.79
C CYS A 280 9.81 -6.59 0.89
N HIS A 281 9.96 -5.91 -0.25
CA HIS A 281 10.23 -4.48 -0.25
C HIS A 281 9.10 -3.72 0.47
N LEU A 282 9.45 -3.06 1.56
CA LEU A 282 8.51 -2.47 2.53
C LEU A 282 7.42 -3.46 3.01
N ALA A 283 7.77 -4.73 3.16
CA ALA A 283 6.89 -5.78 3.69
C ALA A 283 7.69 -6.78 4.55
N ALA A 284 8.60 -6.26 5.38
CA ALA A 284 9.50 -7.07 6.21
C ALA A 284 8.82 -8.20 7.01
N PRO A 285 7.60 -8.04 7.56
CA PRO A 285 6.91 -9.13 8.25
C PRO A 285 6.67 -10.40 7.41
N SER A 286 6.63 -10.30 6.07
CA SER A 286 6.35 -11.43 5.18
C SER A 286 7.57 -12.33 4.91
N LYS A 287 8.79 -11.89 5.28
CA LYS A 287 10.04 -12.61 4.97
C LYS A 287 10.06 -14.06 5.45
N ALA A 288 9.62 -14.32 6.69
CA ALA A 288 9.60 -15.67 7.24
C ALA A 288 8.64 -16.59 6.50
N ALA A 289 7.47 -16.08 6.11
CA ALA A 289 6.48 -16.85 5.35
C ALA A 289 6.96 -17.13 3.92
N ILE A 290 7.62 -16.16 3.28
CA ILE A 290 8.18 -16.32 1.94
C ILE A 290 9.36 -17.29 1.93
N ARG A 291 10.27 -17.23 2.92
CA ARG A 291 11.36 -18.22 3.04
C ARG A 291 10.81 -19.65 3.08
N ARG A 292 9.75 -19.90 3.86
CA ARG A 292 9.07 -21.21 3.94
C ARG A 292 8.43 -21.65 2.62
N LEU A 293 8.18 -20.74 1.68
CA LEU A 293 7.71 -21.06 0.33
C LEU A 293 8.86 -21.35 -0.64
N ILE A 294 10.02 -20.71 -0.46
CA ILE A 294 11.19 -20.89 -1.31
C ILE A 294 11.80 -22.28 -1.10
N GLU A 295 11.95 -22.73 0.15
CA GLU A 295 12.64 -24.01 0.44
C GLU A 295 12.03 -25.23 -0.28
N PRO A 296 10.70 -25.47 -0.29
CA PRO A 296 10.12 -26.56 -1.06
C PRO A 296 10.30 -26.40 -2.57
N ARG A 297 10.23 -25.17 -3.10
CA ARG A 297 10.42 -24.91 -4.53
C ARG A 297 11.86 -25.14 -4.98
N VAL A 298 12.83 -24.88 -4.12
CA VAL A 298 14.23 -25.25 -4.36
C VAL A 298 14.40 -26.77 -4.38
N ARG A 299 13.84 -27.49 -3.40
CA ARG A 299 13.87 -28.97 -3.40
C ARG A 299 13.18 -29.58 -4.62
N ALA A 300 12.10 -28.96 -5.10
CA ALA A 300 11.39 -29.37 -6.31
C ALA A 300 12.14 -29.03 -7.62
N GLY A 301 13.20 -28.22 -7.57
CA GLY A 301 13.91 -27.71 -8.74
C GLY A 301 13.15 -26.62 -9.51
N GLU A 302 12.09 -26.05 -8.92
CA GLU A 302 11.36 -24.91 -9.50
C GLU A 302 12.13 -23.60 -9.31
N LEU A 303 12.99 -23.55 -8.30
CA LEU A 303 13.92 -22.45 -8.03
C LEU A 303 15.33 -23.00 -7.82
N VAL A 304 16.32 -22.20 -8.17
CA VAL A 304 17.73 -22.49 -7.89
C VAL A 304 18.33 -21.39 -7.01
N PRO A 305 19.18 -21.73 -6.02
CA PRO A 305 19.92 -20.74 -5.26
C PRO A 305 21.04 -20.15 -6.12
N VAL A 306 21.27 -18.84 -5.98
CA VAL A 306 22.23 -18.08 -6.78
C VAL A 306 23.22 -17.35 -5.87
N ALA A 307 24.51 -17.49 -6.17
CA ALA A 307 25.59 -16.65 -5.61
C ALA A 307 25.83 -15.48 -6.56
N LEU A 308 25.30 -14.31 -6.21
CA LEU A 308 25.56 -13.08 -6.96
C LEU A 308 26.85 -12.42 -6.45
N GLU A 309 27.75 -12.08 -7.37
CA GLU A 309 28.95 -11.29 -7.10
C GLU A 309 28.62 -9.98 -6.35
N GLY A 310 29.44 -9.61 -5.37
CA GLY A 310 29.25 -8.37 -4.58
C GLY A 310 28.08 -8.40 -3.59
N ALA A 311 27.24 -9.44 -3.57
CA ALA A 311 26.06 -9.52 -2.68
C ALA A 311 26.37 -9.94 -1.23
N GLY A 312 27.62 -10.34 -0.95
CA GLY A 312 28.04 -10.79 0.38
C GLY A 312 27.22 -11.98 0.88
N LYS A 313 26.55 -11.82 2.03
CA LYS A 313 25.73 -12.87 2.65
C LYS A 313 24.27 -12.88 2.18
N GLN A 314 23.89 -12.01 1.23
CA GLN A 314 22.52 -11.94 0.76
C GLN A 314 22.20 -13.12 -0.18
N GLU A 315 21.26 -13.97 0.23
CA GLU A 315 20.79 -15.08 -0.59
C GLU A 315 19.92 -14.59 -1.76
N HIS A 316 20.13 -15.21 -2.92
CA HIS A 316 19.36 -14.96 -4.13
C HIS A 316 18.80 -16.26 -4.70
N TRP A 317 17.68 -16.16 -5.42
CA TRP A 317 17.01 -17.26 -6.09
C TRP A 317 16.49 -16.83 -7.46
N ALA A 318 16.46 -17.75 -8.41
CA ALA A 318 15.86 -17.56 -9.73
C ALA A 318 15.15 -18.83 -10.18
N ARG A 319 14.35 -18.74 -11.24
CA ARG A 319 13.85 -19.93 -11.94
C ARG A 319 14.97 -20.53 -12.80
N PRO A 320 15.07 -21.86 -12.99
CA PRO A 320 16.09 -22.47 -13.85
C PRO A 320 16.16 -21.83 -15.25
N GLN A 321 15.02 -21.59 -15.89
CA GLN A 321 14.95 -21.02 -17.23
C GLN A 321 15.47 -19.56 -17.30
N THR A 322 15.43 -18.85 -16.17
CA THR A 322 16.01 -17.49 -16.09
C THR A 322 17.53 -17.54 -16.17
N MET A 323 18.16 -18.62 -15.70
CA MET A 323 19.61 -18.80 -15.71
C MET A 323 20.14 -19.08 -17.12
N GLU A 324 19.35 -19.74 -17.96
CA GLU A 324 19.67 -19.96 -19.39
C GLU A 324 19.78 -18.64 -20.17
N SER A 325 19.07 -17.62 -19.69
CA SER A 325 19.03 -16.28 -20.27
C SER A 325 20.03 -15.31 -19.63
N ALA A 326 21.00 -15.80 -18.86
CA ALA A 326 21.99 -14.96 -18.17
C ALA A 326 23.04 -14.34 -19.10
N GLY A 327 23.08 -14.74 -20.37
CA GLY A 327 23.93 -14.18 -21.41
C GLY A 327 23.11 -13.58 -22.56
N GLY A 328 23.59 -12.47 -23.11
CA GLY A 328 22.99 -11.77 -24.24
C GLY A 328 23.80 -10.53 -24.61
N ALA A 329 23.58 -10.02 -25.83
CA ALA A 329 24.13 -8.72 -26.21
C ALA A 329 23.43 -7.62 -25.41
N ALA A 330 24.20 -6.63 -24.95
CA ALA A 330 23.65 -5.44 -24.34
C ALA A 330 22.73 -4.73 -25.33
N SER A 331 21.56 -4.29 -24.85
CA SER A 331 20.66 -3.46 -25.64
C SER A 331 21.34 -2.13 -26.00
N GLU A 332 21.02 -1.56 -27.15
CA GLU A 332 21.46 -0.19 -27.50
C GLU A 332 20.44 0.88 -27.09
N LEU A 333 19.35 0.48 -26.44
CA LEU A 333 18.28 1.39 -26.02
C LEU A 333 18.77 2.35 -24.93
N VAL A 334 18.22 3.56 -24.96
CA VAL A 334 18.39 4.56 -23.91
C VAL A 334 17.03 4.83 -23.29
N HIS A 335 16.96 4.78 -21.97
CA HIS A 335 15.75 5.04 -21.20
C HIS A 335 16.01 6.11 -20.17
N ILE A 336 15.18 7.16 -20.17
CA ILE A 336 15.08 8.09 -19.06
C ILE A 336 14.06 7.49 -18.08
N LEU A 337 14.51 7.14 -16.87
CA LEU A 337 13.70 6.43 -15.89
C LEU A 337 13.12 7.38 -14.84
N SER A 338 11.91 7.07 -14.38
CA SER A 338 11.37 7.71 -13.17
C SER A 338 12.18 7.29 -11.95
N PRO A 339 12.37 8.16 -10.93
CA PRO A 339 12.92 7.75 -9.64
C PRO A 339 12.04 6.70 -8.94
N PHE A 340 10.78 6.55 -9.37
CA PHE A 340 9.86 5.52 -8.89
C PHE A 340 9.71 4.31 -9.84
N ASP A 341 10.56 4.20 -10.86
CA ASP A 341 10.61 3.00 -11.70
C ASP A 341 11.02 1.76 -10.88
N PRO A 342 10.41 0.58 -11.09
CA PRO A 342 10.75 -0.64 -10.35
C PRO A 342 12.24 -1.04 -10.41
N LEU A 343 12.98 -0.61 -11.43
CA LEU A 343 14.44 -0.78 -11.50
C LEU A 343 15.21 0.09 -10.48
N ILE A 344 14.63 1.23 -10.10
CA ILE A 344 15.28 2.23 -9.25
C ILE A 344 14.76 2.16 -7.81
N ILE A 345 13.46 1.92 -7.57
CA ILE A 345 12.81 2.11 -6.24
C ILE A 345 13.52 1.38 -5.10
N GLN A 346 14.08 0.21 -5.39
CA GLN A 346 14.81 -0.58 -4.41
C GLN A 346 16.27 -0.14 -4.38
N ARG A 347 16.55 1.04 -3.83
CA ARG A 347 17.86 1.73 -3.91
C ARG A 347 19.06 0.82 -3.59
N LYS A 348 18.97 0.01 -2.52
CA LYS A 348 20.02 -0.96 -2.14
C LYS A 348 20.29 -2.00 -3.23
N ARG A 349 19.22 -2.48 -3.87
CA ARG A 349 19.30 -3.40 -5.00
C ARG A 349 19.86 -2.69 -6.22
N THR A 350 19.37 -1.51 -6.56
CA THR A 350 19.91 -0.71 -7.69
C THR A 350 21.42 -0.48 -7.52
N ARG A 351 21.87 -0.11 -6.32
CA ARG A 351 23.30 0.00 -6.00
C ARG A 351 24.06 -1.31 -6.22
N LEU A 352 23.53 -2.44 -5.75
CA LEU A 352 24.18 -3.75 -5.92
C LEU A 352 24.41 -4.11 -7.41
N PHE A 353 23.43 -3.84 -8.27
CA PHE A 353 23.53 -4.22 -9.70
C PHE A 353 24.22 -3.18 -10.58
N PHE A 354 24.08 -1.89 -10.27
CA PHE A 354 24.51 -0.80 -11.15
C PHE A 354 25.65 0.07 -10.57
N ASP A 355 26.06 -0.17 -9.32
CA ASP A 355 26.96 0.71 -8.57
C ASP A 355 26.50 2.18 -8.59
N TYR A 356 25.16 2.37 -8.49
CA TYR A 356 24.51 3.67 -8.57
C TYR A 356 23.66 3.95 -7.32
N ASP A 357 24.08 4.95 -6.55
CA ASP A 357 23.37 5.45 -5.37
C ASP A 357 22.40 6.57 -5.74
N HIS A 358 21.22 6.20 -6.24
CA HIS A 358 20.18 7.19 -6.55
C HIS A 358 19.71 7.93 -5.29
N ARG A 359 19.64 9.27 -5.37
CA ARG A 359 19.11 10.13 -4.31
C ARG A 359 17.84 10.83 -4.77
N PHE A 360 16.78 10.68 -3.99
CA PHE A 360 15.53 11.40 -4.20
C PHE A 360 15.53 12.65 -3.31
N GLU A 361 15.73 13.82 -3.90
CA GLU A 361 16.08 15.04 -3.16
C GLU A 361 14.98 16.12 -3.20
N ALA A 362 13.75 15.71 -3.51
CA ALA A 362 12.58 16.59 -3.53
C ALA A 362 12.31 17.24 -2.16
N TYR A 363 12.66 16.55 -1.07
CA TYR A 363 12.51 17.01 0.31
C TYR A 363 13.78 17.65 0.88
N VAL A 364 14.87 17.68 0.11
CA VAL A 364 16.15 18.26 0.53
C VAL A 364 16.16 19.74 0.12
N PRO A 365 16.63 20.68 0.98
CA PRO A 365 16.84 22.07 0.59
C PRO A 365 17.68 22.20 -0.68
N LYS A 366 17.38 23.19 -1.53
CA LYS A 366 17.94 23.31 -2.89
C LYS A 366 19.47 23.26 -2.91
N GLU A 367 20.09 23.88 -1.92
CA GLU A 367 21.54 24.06 -1.78
C GLU A 367 22.25 22.76 -1.39
N LYS A 368 21.53 21.79 -0.81
CA LYS A 368 22.06 20.50 -0.35
C LYS A 368 21.86 19.37 -1.38
N ARG A 369 21.26 19.65 -2.54
CA ARG A 369 20.94 18.64 -3.57
C ARG A 369 22.16 18.28 -4.40
N VAL A 370 22.44 16.99 -4.50
CA VAL A 370 23.55 16.43 -5.30
C VAL A 370 23.16 16.24 -6.76
N PHE A 371 22.00 15.66 -7.05
CA PHE A 371 21.53 15.42 -8.41
C PHE A 371 20.45 16.41 -8.84
N GLY A 372 19.61 16.88 -7.92
CA GLY A 372 18.55 17.85 -8.22
C GLY A 372 17.20 17.48 -7.61
N TYR A 373 16.18 18.30 -7.84
CA TYR A 373 14.87 18.12 -7.18
C TYR A 373 14.20 16.78 -7.50
N PHE A 374 14.19 16.41 -8.78
CA PHE A 374 13.55 15.19 -9.26
C PHE A 374 14.43 14.54 -10.34
N ALA A 375 15.64 14.16 -9.92
CA ALA A 375 16.62 13.57 -10.83
C ALA A 375 16.11 12.26 -11.45
N LEU A 376 16.25 12.13 -12.77
CA LEU A 376 15.85 10.99 -13.58
C LEU A 376 17.10 10.18 -13.96
N PRO A 377 17.24 8.94 -13.48
CA PRO A 377 18.33 8.06 -13.91
C PRO A 377 18.22 7.74 -15.40
N VAL A 378 19.35 7.75 -16.10
CA VAL A 378 19.42 7.41 -17.53
C VAL A 378 20.12 6.09 -17.68
N LEU A 379 19.37 5.09 -18.12
CA LEU A 379 19.87 3.76 -18.48
C LEU A 379 20.26 3.79 -19.97
N ALA A 380 21.52 3.49 -20.29
CA ALA A 380 22.00 3.32 -21.65
C ALA A 380 22.54 1.91 -21.80
N GLY A 381 21.83 1.09 -22.57
CA GLY A 381 22.03 -0.35 -22.62
C GLY A 381 21.90 -0.98 -21.25
N GLU A 382 23.03 -1.38 -20.68
CA GLU A 382 23.08 -2.04 -19.38
C GLU A 382 23.59 -1.15 -18.25
N ASP A 383 23.96 0.11 -18.49
CA ASP A 383 24.54 0.97 -17.45
C ASP A 383 23.64 2.18 -17.14
N ILE A 384 23.60 2.57 -15.85
CA ILE A 384 23.08 3.89 -15.49
C ILE A 384 24.22 4.89 -15.63
N VAL A 385 24.14 5.75 -16.65
CA VAL A 385 25.24 6.61 -17.11
C VAL A 385 25.06 8.08 -16.73
N ALA A 386 23.83 8.51 -16.47
CA ALA A 386 23.53 9.88 -16.08
C ALA A 386 22.35 9.98 -15.11
N ALA A 387 22.25 11.12 -14.44
CA ALA A 387 21.08 11.57 -13.70
C ALA A 387 20.72 12.99 -14.17
N LEU A 388 19.50 13.17 -14.68
CA LEU A 388 19.01 14.42 -15.26
C LEU A 388 17.96 15.05 -14.37
N ASP A 389 18.17 16.27 -13.88
CA ASP A 389 17.12 17.05 -13.23
C ASP A 389 16.43 17.91 -14.28
N LEU A 390 15.16 17.61 -14.55
CA LEU A 390 14.37 18.21 -15.62
C LEU A 390 13.14 18.93 -15.05
N LYS A 391 12.70 19.96 -15.78
CA LYS A 391 11.45 20.67 -15.50
C LYS A 391 10.72 20.96 -16.81
N THR A 392 9.46 20.57 -16.90
CA THR A 392 8.62 20.88 -18.06
C THR A 392 7.97 22.25 -17.86
N ASP A 393 8.38 23.25 -18.65
CA ASP A 393 7.66 24.52 -18.76
C ASP A 393 6.56 24.38 -19.80
N ARG A 394 5.35 24.07 -19.29
CA ARG A 394 4.16 23.85 -20.12
C ARG A 394 3.64 25.13 -20.77
N LYS A 395 3.92 26.31 -20.20
CA LYS A 395 3.50 27.59 -20.78
C LYS A 395 4.33 27.93 -22.01
N SER A 396 5.65 27.83 -21.90
CA SER A 396 6.55 28.06 -23.04
C SER A 396 6.71 26.84 -23.94
N ARG A 397 6.11 25.70 -23.59
CA ARG A 397 6.24 24.40 -24.26
C ARG A 397 7.70 23.96 -24.44
N LYS A 398 8.47 23.98 -23.35
CA LYS A 398 9.89 23.60 -23.34
C LYS A 398 10.22 22.64 -22.21
N LEU A 399 11.09 21.67 -22.48
CA LEU A 399 11.73 20.87 -21.46
C LEU A 399 13.04 21.54 -21.00
N LEU A 400 13.10 21.95 -19.74
CA LEU A 400 14.24 22.65 -19.17
C LEU A 400 15.15 21.67 -18.42
N LEU A 401 16.40 21.54 -18.89
CA LEU A 401 17.45 20.83 -18.18
C LEU A 401 18.01 21.71 -17.06
N GLN A 402 17.73 21.36 -15.81
CA GLN A 402 18.25 22.07 -14.63
C GLN A 402 19.65 21.60 -14.28
N LYS A 403 19.91 20.29 -14.41
CA LYS A 403 21.21 19.70 -14.10
C LYS A 403 21.44 18.40 -14.86
N TRP A 404 22.66 18.20 -15.34
CA TRP A 404 23.16 16.95 -15.90
C TRP A 404 24.30 16.43 -15.04
N SER A 405 24.15 15.22 -14.49
CA SER A 405 25.20 14.57 -13.72
C SER A 405 25.60 13.26 -14.37
N TRP A 406 26.86 13.11 -14.78
CA TRP A 406 27.40 11.82 -15.22
C TRP A 406 27.64 10.92 -14.01
N VAL A 407 27.20 9.66 -14.10
CA VAL A 407 27.30 8.66 -13.02
C VAL A 407 27.68 7.30 -13.59
N GLY A 408 28.05 6.36 -12.71
CA GLY A 408 28.34 4.98 -13.08
C GLY A 408 29.64 4.79 -13.89
N VAL A 409 29.91 3.53 -14.24
CA VAL A 409 31.15 3.11 -14.89
C VAL A 409 31.21 3.49 -16.37
N GLY A 410 30.04 3.63 -17.02
CA GLY A 410 29.89 4.09 -18.41
C GLY A 410 30.29 5.55 -18.64
N ALA A 411 30.58 6.32 -17.58
CA ALA A 411 31.05 7.70 -17.68
C ALA A 411 32.56 7.83 -18.00
N ARG A 412 33.29 6.78 -18.42
CA ARG A 412 34.72 6.92 -18.80
C ARG A 412 34.87 7.77 -20.08
N ARG A 413 35.87 8.68 -20.08
CA ARG A 413 35.92 9.92 -20.89
C ARG A 413 35.80 9.75 -22.42
N GLY A 414 36.13 8.59 -23.00
CA GLY A 414 36.14 8.39 -24.46
C GLY A 414 34.77 8.20 -25.12
N ALA A 415 33.78 7.62 -24.43
CA ALA A 415 32.47 7.29 -25.01
C ALA A 415 31.38 8.36 -24.75
N ARG A 416 31.71 9.44 -24.02
CA ARG A 416 30.72 10.43 -23.56
C ARG A 416 30.04 11.20 -24.68
N LYS A 417 30.73 11.46 -25.80
CA LYS A 417 30.15 12.20 -26.93
C LYS A 417 29.03 11.41 -27.60
N ASP A 418 29.26 10.12 -27.82
CA ASP A 418 28.27 9.21 -28.39
C ASP A 418 27.09 9.00 -27.44
N LEU A 419 27.37 8.71 -26.16
CA LEU A 419 26.33 8.59 -25.13
C LEU A 419 25.50 9.87 -25.02
N LYS A 420 26.13 11.05 -25.01
CA LYS A 420 25.39 12.32 -24.94
C LYS A 420 24.43 12.46 -26.11
N ARG A 421 24.86 12.16 -27.35
CA ARG A 421 24.01 12.21 -28.54
C ARG A 421 22.78 11.31 -28.40
N ARG A 422 22.98 10.05 -28.00
CA ARG A 422 21.87 9.08 -27.80
C ARG A 422 20.91 9.50 -26.68
N ILE A 423 21.42 10.11 -25.61
CA ILE A 423 20.58 10.64 -24.53
C ILE A 423 19.80 11.88 -25.00
N GLU A 424 20.40 12.74 -25.83
CA GLU A 424 19.71 13.89 -26.44
C GLU A 424 18.59 13.44 -27.40
N GLU A 425 18.81 12.39 -28.18
CA GLU A 425 17.78 11.75 -29.02
C GLU A 425 16.59 11.26 -28.18
N GLU A 426 16.85 10.56 -27.07
CA GLU A 426 15.79 10.11 -26.16
C GLU A 426 15.13 11.28 -25.41
N LEU A 427 15.87 12.36 -25.10
CA LEU A 427 15.31 13.58 -24.53
C LEU A 427 14.31 14.25 -25.48
N HIS A 428 14.55 14.24 -26.79
CA HIS A 428 13.57 14.73 -27.76
C HIS A 428 12.28 13.89 -27.76
N ARG A 429 12.39 12.57 -27.62
CA ARG A 429 11.22 11.70 -27.48
C ARG A 429 10.49 11.96 -26.16
N PHE A 430 11.23 12.14 -25.08
CA PHE A 430 10.67 12.46 -23.78
C PHE A 430 9.97 13.83 -23.78
N GLU A 431 10.57 14.86 -24.40
CA GLU A 431 9.95 16.18 -24.54
C GLU A 431 8.61 16.11 -25.28
N ARG A 432 8.52 15.33 -26.37
CA ARG A 432 7.24 15.11 -27.06
C ARG A 432 6.19 14.50 -26.13
N PHE A 433 6.56 13.53 -25.31
CA PHE A 433 5.67 12.95 -24.30
C PHE A 433 5.26 13.97 -23.22
N GLN A 434 6.19 14.78 -22.74
CA GLN A 434 5.94 15.84 -21.74
C GLN A 434 4.95 16.90 -22.25
N LEU A 435 5.05 17.24 -23.54
CA LEU A 435 4.28 18.32 -24.17
C LEU A 435 3.05 17.82 -24.94
N ALA A 436 2.88 16.51 -25.10
CA ALA A 436 1.68 15.93 -25.67
C ALA A 436 0.47 16.38 -24.86
N GLY A 437 -0.53 16.95 -25.53
CA GLY A 437 -1.80 17.29 -24.90
C GLY A 437 -2.50 16.05 -24.37
N ASP A 438 -3.29 16.20 -23.32
CA ASP A 438 -4.27 15.19 -22.96
C ASP A 438 -5.27 15.18 -24.12
N GLY A 439 -5.31 14.10 -24.92
CA GLY A 439 -6.12 13.98 -26.13
C GLY A 439 -7.64 13.97 -25.90
N ASN A 440 -8.13 14.84 -25.01
CA ASN A 440 -9.51 15.04 -24.66
C ASN A 440 -9.71 16.51 -24.21
N GLN A 441 -10.07 17.40 -25.13
CA GLN A 441 -10.90 18.59 -24.86
C GLN A 441 -11.57 19.06 -26.16
N PRO A 442 -12.85 19.47 -26.10
CA PRO A 442 -13.19 20.84 -26.42
C PRO A 442 -13.07 21.66 -25.14
N ALA A 443 -12.33 22.76 -25.21
CA ALA A 443 -12.33 23.76 -24.17
C ALA A 443 -13.74 24.36 -24.07
N SER A 444 -14.43 24.17 -22.94
CA SER A 444 -15.65 24.94 -22.66
C SER A 444 -15.29 26.42 -22.49
N PRO A 445 -16.04 27.38 -23.09
CA PRO A 445 -15.66 28.80 -23.14
C PRO A 445 -15.66 29.56 -21.80
N GLN A 446 -15.92 28.90 -20.66
CA GLN A 446 -16.06 29.56 -19.37
C GLN A 446 -14.75 29.77 -18.61
N LEU A 447 -13.66 29.09 -18.97
CA LEU A 447 -12.35 29.29 -18.33
C LEU A 447 -11.57 30.54 -18.81
N ALA A 448 -12.08 31.26 -19.82
CA ALA A 448 -11.44 32.46 -20.37
C ALA A 448 -11.96 33.78 -19.76
N ARG A 449 -13.08 33.78 -19.03
CA ARG A 449 -13.67 35.01 -18.46
C ARG A 449 -13.23 35.33 -17.03
N ASP A 450 -12.72 34.35 -16.29
CA ASP A 450 -12.32 34.56 -14.88
C ASP A 450 -10.87 35.03 -14.71
N ASN A 451 -10.11 35.20 -15.80
CA ASN A 451 -8.71 35.65 -15.77
C ASN A 451 -8.50 37.13 -16.11
N GLN A 452 -9.56 37.90 -16.39
CA GLN A 452 -9.46 39.35 -16.67
C GLN A 452 -9.78 40.26 -15.48
N SER A 453 -10.15 39.71 -14.31
CA SER A 453 -10.45 40.50 -13.10
C SER A 453 -9.37 40.43 -12.01
N LEU A 454 -8.17 39.94 -12.34
CA LEU A 454 -7.05 39.78 -11.39
C LEU A 454 -5.85 40.71 -11.66
N GLU A 455 -5.98 41.67 -12.57
CA GLU A 455 -4.92 42.66 -12.84
C GLU A 455 -5.06 43.96 -12.01
N GLY A 456 -6.08 44.08 -11.16
CA GLY A 456 -6.32 45.28 -10.32
C GLY A 456 -5.97 45.14 -8.83
N VAL A 457 -5.46 43.99 -8.37
CA VAL A 457 -5.24 43.71 -6.93
C VAL A 457 -3.80 43.20 -6.69
N MET A 458 -2.80 43.93 -7.20
CA MET A 458 -1.38 43.55 -7.05
C MET A 458 -0.48 44.59 -6.37
N ASP A 459 -1.01 45.70 -5.86
CA ASP A 459 -0.18 46.68 -5.12
C ASP A 459 -0.38 46.66 -3.60
N ASN A 460 -1.55 46.27 -3.08
CA ASN A 460 -1.78 46.25 -1.63
C ASN A 460 -1.30 44.98 -0.90
N ASP A 461 -0.96 43.90 -1.61
CA ASP A 461 -0.52 42.63 -1.01
C ASP A 461 1.00 42.55 -0.76
N LYS A 462 1.81 43.44 -1.35
CA LYS A 462 3.27 43.47 -1.08
C LYS A 462 3.58 43.85 0.37
N SER A 463 2.83 44.79 0.96
CA SER A 463 3.07 45.24 2.33
C SER A 463 2.70 44.20 3.39
N ILE A 464 1.73 43.33 3.08
CA ILE A 464 1.31 42.22 3.98
C ILE A 464 2.33 41.08 3.91
N LEU A 465 2.87 40.79 2.71
CA LEU A 465 3.90 39.76 2.53
C LEU A 465 5.25 40.17 3.15
N GLU A 466 5.62 41.46 3.12
CA GLU A 466 6.80 41.97 3.84
C GLU A 466 6.65 41.85 5.36
N LYS A 467 5.49 42.24 5.91
CA LYS A 467 5.22 42.11 7.36
C LYS A 467 5.23 40.65 7.83
N ILE A 468 4.72 39.73 6.99
CA ILE A 468 4.76 38.29 7.29
C ILE A 468 6.20 37.75 7.19
N ALA A 469 6.99 38.21 6.21
CA ALA A 469 8.39 37.82 6.07
C ALA A 469 9.24 38.29 7.26
N ASP A 470 9.04 39.51 7.74
CA ASP A 470 9.76 40.05 8.91
C ASP A 470 9.38 39.31 10.19
N THR A 471 8.10 39.01 10.40
CA THR A 471 7.65 38.23 11.57
C THR A 471 8.23 36.81 11.58
N VAL A 472 8.37 36.18 10.40
CA VAL A 472 9.00 34.85 10.28
C VAL A 472 10.51 34.92 10.53
N LYS A 473 11.16 36.03 10.15
CA LYS A 473 12.58 36.27 10.39
C LYS A 473 12.88 36.49 11.89
N ASP A 474 12.01 37.20 12.59
CA ASP A 474 12.12 37.41 14.04
C ASP A 474 11.96 36.10 14.83
N ILE A 475 11.01 35.25 14.44
CA ILE A 475 10.80 33.93 15.06
C ILE A 475 11.99 33.00 14.79
N ALA A 476 12.57 33.05 13.59
CA ALA A 476 13.76 32.26 13.26
C ALA A 476 15.01 32.72 14.04
N THR A 477 15.13 34.02 14.28
CA THR A 477 16.24 34.60 15.06
C THR A 477 16.11 34.24 16.54
N LEU A 478 14.90 34.34 17.11
CA LEU A 478 14.61 33.93 18.48
C LEU A 478 14.87 32.43 18.73
N ALA A 479 14.57 31.58 17.74
CA ALA A 479 14.85 30.15 17.81
C ALA A 479 16.36 29.83 17.68
N SER A 480 17.11 30.62 16.90
CA SER A 480 18.56 30.49 16.75
C SER A 480 19.32 30.94 18.02
N ASP A 481 18.85 31.99 18.68
CA ASP A 481 19.44 32.50 19.92
C ASP A 481 19.18 31.56 21.10
N ALA A 482 17.97 30.98 21.17
CA ALA A 482 17.64 29.94 22.15
C ALA A 482 18.48 28.66 21.97
N ALA A 483 18.78 28.27 20.72
CA ALA A 483 19.64 27.13 20.41
C ALA A 483 21.12 27.40 20.73
N SER A 484 21.59 28.64 20.52
CA SER A 484 22.97 29.06 20.83
C SER A 484 23.23 29.16 22.33
N HIS A 485 22.22 29.52 23.13
CA HIS A 485 22.31 29.52 24.59
C HIS A 485 22.33 28.12 25.20
N ALA A 486 21.70 27.12 24.56
CA ALA A 486 21.69 25.73 25.02
C ALA A 486 23.01 24.98 24.76
N LEU A 487 23.90 25.52 23.91
CA LEU A 487 25.17 24.89 23.52
C LEU A 487 26.40 25.36 24.33
N LYS A 488 26.22 26.24 25.32
CA LYS A 488 27.33 26.78 26.16
C LYS A 488 27.51 26.11 27.54
N ALA A 489 26.93 24.94 27.78
CA ALA A 489 27.24 24.15 28.98
C ALA A 489 28.40 23.18 28.69
N GLU A 490 29.56 23.44 29.27
CA GLU A 490 30.82 22.68 29.13
C GLU A 490 30.75 21.26 29.70
N GLU A 491 31.43 20.29 29.05
CA GLU A 491 32.08 19.11 29.65
C GLU A 491 33.12 18.49 28.65
N PRO A 492 34.08 17.64 29.08
CA PRO A 492 35.54 17.79 28.86
C PRO A 492 36.12 17.01 27.63
N PRO A 493 37.43 17.18 27.27
CA PRO A 493 37.94 16.73 25.98
C PRO A 493 38.34 15.25 25.94
N LEU A 494 38.04 14.58 24.82
CA LEU A 494 38.48 13.22 24.48
C LEU A 494 39.75 13.24 23.61
N LYS A 495 40.62 12.24 23.84
CA LYS A 495 41.99 12.09 23.32
C LYS A 495 42.06 11.77 21.82
N ALA A 496 43.15 12.20 21.17
CA ALA A 496 43.46 11.97 19.76
C ALA A 496 43.78 10.50 19.44
N GLY A 497 43.18 9.93 18.39
CA GLY A 497 43.61 8.63 17.85
C GLY A 497 42.62 7.76 17.05
N GLU A 498 41.36 8.16 16.82
CA GLU A 498 40.40 7.35 16.04
C GLU A 498 39.71 8.16 14.94
N GLN A 499 39.73 7.63 13.71
CA GLN A 499 38.98 8.17 12.57
C GLN A 499 37.46 7.98 12.80
N PRO A 500 36.60 8.98 12.56
CA PRO A 500 35.18 8.79 12.76
C PRO A 500 34.60 7.94 11.64
N ALA A 501 34.10 6.76 12.01
CA ALA A 501 33.22 5.95 11.19
C ALA A 501 32.02 6.80 10.73
N VAL A 502 31.80 6.84 9.41
CA VAL A 502 30.67 7.53 8.78
C VAL A 502 29.37 6.91 9.29
N ALA A 503 28.73 7.59 10.25
CA ALA A 503 27.46 7.19 10.81
C ALA A 503 26.36 7.29 9.73
N TYR A 504 25.92 6.13 9.25
CA TYR A 504 24.72 5.98 8.43
C TYR A 504 23.49 6.39 9.25
N MET A 505 22.98 7.61 9.04
CA MET A 505 21.68 8.03 9.55
C MET A 505 20.55 7.32 8.76
N PRO A 506 19.67 6.55 9.41
CA PRO A 506 18.49 6.03 8.75
C PRO A 506 17.52 7.19 8.48
N LEU A 507 17.20 7.39 7.20
CA LEU A 507 16.32 8.44 6.70
C LEU A 507 14.93 8.35 7.34
N ALA A 508 14.65 9.28 8.25
CA ALA A 508 13.31 9.70 8.64
C ALA A 508 13.05 11.04 7.94
N GLY A 509 12.45 10.99 6.75
CA GLY A 509 12.25 12.20 5.95
C GLY A 509 11.60 11.92 4.61
N ASP A 510 10.42 11.29 4.61
CA ASP A 510 9.55 11.19 3.43
C ASP A 510 8.13 11.60 3.84
N ALA A 511 7.92 12.91 3.92
CA ALA A 511 6.61 13.53 3.96
C ALA A 511 6.78 14.95 3.42
N LEU A 512 6.04 15.28 2.36
CA LEU A 512 5.31 16.55 2.16
C LEU A 512 5.06 16.77 0.65
N VAL A 513 3.90 16.31 0.15
CA VAL A 513 2.89 17.12 -0.57
C VAL A 513 1.87 16.20 -1.27
N SER A 514 0.60 16.33 -0.84
CA SER A 514 -0.67 15.89 -1.47
C SER A 514 -1.20 14.44 -1.36
N ASP A 515 -0.77 13.64 -0.38
CA ASP A 515 -1.65 12.74 0.41
C ASP A 515 -0.77 12.18 1.54
N PRO A 516 -1.15 12.26 2.82
CA PRO A 516 -0.28 11.81 3.93
C PRO A 516 -0.23 10.30 4.12
N MET A 517 -0.73 9.54 3.15
CA MET A 517 -0.97 8.11 3.30
C MET A 517 0.10 7.28 2.63
N MET A 518 1.34 7.77 2.58
CA MET A 518 2.46 7.08 1.95
C MET A 518 3.40 6.42 2.98
N MET A 519 2.86 5.60 3.89
CA MET A 519 3.67 4.85 4.87
C MET A 519 3.09 3.44 5.08
N VAL A 520 3.95 2.44 4.90
CA VAL A 520 3.68 1.02 5.10
C VAL A 520 3.31 0.71 6.56
N PRO A 521 2.25 -0.08 6.83
CA PRO A 521 1.99 -0.58 8.17
C PRO A 521 2.89 -1.79 8.50
N PRO A 522 3.49 -1.85 9.70
CA PRO A 522 3.89 -3.13 10.28
C PRO A 522 2.61 -3.89 10.70
N ILE A 523 2.42 -5.09 10.16
CA ILE A 523 1.40 -6.04 10.64
C ILE A 523 1.88 -6.56 11.99
N ALA A 524 1.27 -6.09 13.09
CA ALA A 524 1.50 -6.62 14.42
C ALA A 524 0.56 -7.81 14.66
N VAL A 525 1.14 -8.99 14.87
CA VAL A 525 0.42 -10.16 15.40
C VAL A 525 0.39 -10.02 16.92
N ALA A 526 -0.81 -9.93 17.51
CA ALA A 526 -1.00 -9.98 18.95
C ALA A 526 -0.99 -11.44 19.45
N PRO A 527 -0.26 -11.78 20.52
CA PRO A 527 -0.44 -13.05 21.23
C PRO A 527 -1.53 -12.90 22.32
N ALA A 528 -2.45 -13.85 22.37
CA ALA A 528 -3.44 -13.99 23.44
C ALA A 528 -2.92 -14.91 24.60
N PRO A 529 -3.53 -14.89 25.80
CA PRO A 529 -2.80 -14.86 27.07
C PRO A 529 -2.49 -16.23 27.70
N ARG A 530 -1.44 -16.24 28.53
CA ARG A 530 -1.01 -17.37 29.38
C ARG A 530 -2.04 -17.71 30.48
N ARG A 531 -2.36 -19.01 30.62
CA ARG A 531 -2.84 -19.65 31.86
C ARG A 531 -1.93 -20.81 32.26
N LYS A 532 -1.75 -20.96 33.59
CA LYS A 532 -0.69 -21.68 34.32
C LYS A 532 -0.95 -23.19 34.53
N ARG A 533 0.13 -23.98 34.60
CA ARG A 533 0.47 -25.12 35.52
C ARG A 533 1.65 -25.90 34.88
N ALA A 534 2.67 -26.47 35.54
CA ALA A 534 3.04 -26.71 36.94
C ALA A 534 4.60 -26.83 37.07
N VAL A 535 5.08 -26.74 38.32
CA VAL A 535 6.48 -26.80 38.87
C VAL A 535 6.81 -28.32 39.14
N PRO A 536 8.03 -28.86 39.44
CA PRO A 536 9.09 -28.26 40.27
C PRO A 536 10.58 -28.71 40.18
N LYS A 537 11.38 -28.08 41.07
CA LYS A 537 12.72 -28.43 41.67
C LYS A 537 13.92 -27.68 41.06
N ARG A 538 14.91 -27.15 41.81
CA ARG A 538 15.24 -27.16 43.25
C ARG A 538 16.35 -26.12 43.52
N ALA A 539 16.49 -25.75 44.80
CA ALA A 539 17.66 -25.15 45.50
C ALA A 539 17.99 -23.67 45.19
N ALA A 540 18.47 -22.83 46.11
CA ALA A 540 18.51 -22.79 47.57
C ALA A 540 19.12 -21.42 47.91
N LYS A 541 18.52 -20.64 48.83
CA LYS A 541 19.24 -19.95 49.92
C LYS A 541 18.27 -19.19 50.82
N LYS A 542 18.53 -19.36 52.11
CA LYS A 542 17.75 -19.00 53.29
C LYS A 542 17.96 -17.53 53.69
N ALA A 543 17.06 -17.10 54.58
CA ALA A 543 17.28 -16.21 55.73
C ALA A 543 16.97 -14.71 55.56
N SER A 544 15.80 -14.29 56.06
CA SER A 544 15.72 -13.39 57.22
C SER A 544 14.28 -13.18 57.73
N LYS A 545 14.03 -13.79 58.89
CA LYS A 545 13.27 -13.31 60.05
C LYS A 545 11.84 -12.73 59.87
N LYS A 546 10.87 -13.62 60.12
CA LYS A 546 9.68 -13.35 60.96
C LYS A 546 10.10 -13.33 62.43
N ALA A 547 9.90 -12.23 63.15
CA ALA A 547 9.65 -12.22 64.61
C ALA A 547 9.30 -10.79 65.08
N ALA A 548 8.02 -10.44 65.09
CA ALA A 548 7.45 -9.47 66.03
C ALA A 548 5.95 -9.77 66.14
N LYS A 549 5.61 -10.54 67.17
CA LYS A 549 4.26 -10.97 67.52
C LYS A 549 3.85 -10.15 68.75
N LYS A 550 2.65 -9.56 68.70
CA LYS A 550 1.78 -9.25 69.85
C LYS A 550 2.39 -8.52 71.06
N VAL A 551 2.20 -7.20 71.09
CA VAL A 551 1.71 -6.39 72.22
C VAL A 551 0.95 -5.25 71.50
N ALA A 552 -0.31 -4.89 71.71
CA ALA A 552 -1.14 -4.87 72.88
C ALA A 552 -2.59 -5.24 72.54
N LYS A 553 -3.19 -6.03 73.43
CA LYS A 553 -4.61 -6.31 73.54
C LYS A 553 -5.05 -5.58 74.80
N LYS A 554 -5.77 -4.45 74.69
CA LYS A 554 -6.74 -3.90 75.67
C LYS A 554 -6.96 -2.40 75.47
N SER A 555 -7.98 -2.06 74.69
CA SER A 555 -8.90 -0.97 75.00
C SER A 555 -10.25 -1.27 74.35
N ALA A 556 -11.07 -1.97 75.13
CA ALA A 556 -12.54 -1.97 75.17
C ALA A 556 -13.29 -1.55 73.89
N SER A 557 -14.03 -2.42 73.21
CA SER A 557 -15.31 -2.97 73.68
C SER A 557 -16.19 -1.97 74.46
N LYS A 558 -16.50 -0.83 73.85
CA LYS A 558 -17.69 -0.04 74.18
C LYS A 558 -18.19 0.59 72.88
N ALA A 559 -19.48 0.42 72.59
CA ALA A 559 -20.21 0.95 71.43
C ALA A 559 -20.25 0.10 70.13
N ALA A 560 -20.26 -1.22 70.22
CA ALA A 560 -21.06 -2.03 69.28
C ALA A 560 -22.45 -2.23 69.91
N ARG A 561 -23.43 -1.39 69.52
CA ARG A 561 -24.90 -1.48 69.72
C ARG A 561 -25.51 -0.08 69.95
N LYS A 562 -25.58 0.79 68.92
CA LYS A 562 -26.60 1.87 68.86
C LYS A 562 -26.70 2.69 67.57
N SER A 563 -25.97 2.38 66.48
CA SER A 563 -26.06 3.16 65.23
C SER A 563 -26.73 2.46 64.04
N VAL A 564 -27.14 1.19 64.19
CA VAL A 564 -27.81 0.40 63.13
C VAL A 564 -29.35 0.55 63.15
N ALA A 565 -29.94 1.26 64.13
CA ALA A 565 -31.40 1.35 64.28
C ALA A 565 -32.02 2.73 63.96
N LYS A 566 -31.27 3.72 63.44
CA LYS A 566 -31.82 5.07 63.15
C LYS A 566 -31.70 5.56 61.70
N LYS A 567 -31.11 4.78 60.78
CA LYS A 567 -31.04 5.14 59.34
C LYS A 567 -32.17 4.54 58.47
N SER A 568 -33.04 3.71 59.04
CA SER A 568 -34.19 3.09 58.35
C SER A 568 -35.51 3.88 58.49
N VAL A 569 -35.56 4.94 59.31
CA VAL A 569 -36.78 5.74 59.53
C VAL A 569 -36.82 7.03 58.69
N ALA A 570 -35.66 7.56 58.26
CA ALA A 570 -35.58 8.76 57.42
C ALA A 570 -35.92 8.53 55.93
N LYS A 571 -36.05 7.27 55.48
CA LYS A 571 -36.35 6.93 54.07
C LYS A 571 -37.85 6.68 53.80
N LYS A 572 -38.70 6.61 54.83
CA LYS A 572 -40.16 6.36 54.69
C LYS A 572 -41.02 7.63 54.74
N SER A 573 -40.52 8.75 55.26
CA SER A 573 -41.27 10.02 55.33
C SER A 573 -41.19 10.85 54.03
N ALA A 574 -40.13 10.70 53.23
CA ALA A 574 -39.98 11.40 51.94
C ALA A 574 -40.82 10.78 50.80
N ALA A 575 -41.05 9.46 50.82
CA ALA A 575 -41.81 8.76 49.77
C ALA A 575 -43.34 8.91 49.88
N LYS A 576 -43.87 9.33 51.05
CA LYS A 576 -45.32 9.51 51.27
C LYS A 576 -45.82 10.90 50.87
N LYS A 577 -44.95 11.91 50.80
CA LYS A 577 -45.30 13.28 50.37
C LYS A 577 -45.37 13.44 48.84
N THR A 578 -44.52 12.75 48.08
CA THR A 578 -44.51 12.84 46.61
C THR A 578 -45.67 12.06 45.96
N ARG A 579 -46.12 10.95 46.56
CA ARG A 579 -47.24 10.15 46.02
C ARG A 579 -48.62 10.81 46.22
N LYS A 580 -48.76 11.73 47.20
CA LYS A 580 -50.02 12.47 47.46
C LYS A 580 -50.17 13.71 46.56
N ALA A 581 -49.06 14.26 46.04
CA ALA A 581 -49.07 15.35 45.07
C ALA A 581 -49.48 14.86 43.66
N ALA A 582 -48.93 13.73 43.19
CA ALA A 582 -49.26 13.17 41.87
C ALA A 582 -50.73 12.72 41.72
N LYS A 583 -51.37 12.27 42.81
CA LYS A 583 -52.78 11.83 42.79
C LYS A 583 -53.78 13.01 42.72
N LYS A 584 -53.37 14.23 43.14
CA LYS A 584 -54.20 15.45 43.05
C LYS A 584 -54.15 16.09 41.66
N SER A 585 -53.03 15.99 40.95
CA SER A 585 -52.88 16.52 39.57
C SER A 585 -53.65 15.67 38.55
N ALA A 586 -53.62 14.33 38.68
CA ALA A 586 -54.37 13.42 37.80
C ALA A 586 -55.90 13.56 37.93
N LYS A 587 -56.41 13.82 39.14
CA LYS A 587 -57.86 14.01 39.39
C LYS A 587 -58.39 15.37 38.91
N LYS A 588 -57.51 16.37 38.71
CA LYS A 588 -57.87 17.71 38.19
C LYS A 588 -57.89 17.73 36.65
N ALA A 589 -57.10 16.88 36.00
CA ALA A 589 -57.11 16.71 34.54
C ALA A 589 -58.36 15.95 34.04
N SER A 590 -58.79 14.88 34.73
CA SER A 590 -59.99 14.12 34.32
C SER A 590 -61.31 14.90 34.48
N LYS A 591 -61.41 15.78 35.49
CA LYS A 591 -62.58 16.66 35.68
C LYS A 591 -62.67 17.79 34.63
N LYS A 592 -61.54 18.22 34.03
CA LYS A 592 -61.56 19.24 32.96
C LYS A 592 -61.99 18.65 31.60
N SER A 593 -61.68 17.39 31.32
CA SER A 593 -62.13 16.71 30.09
C SER A 593 -63.62 16.34 30.14
N ALA A 594 -64.14 15.90 31.29
CA ALA A 594 -65.57 15.59 31.46
C ALA A 594 -66.48 16.83 31.34
N LYS A 595 -66.02 18.01 31.77
CA LYS A 595 -66.79 19.26 31.68
C LYS A 595 -66.81 19.87 30.26
N LYS A 596 -65.84 19.50 29.40
CA LYS A 596 -65.76 19.97 28.01
C LYS A 596 -66.66 19.14 27.06
N VAL A 597 -66.89 17.87 27.38
CA VAL A 597 -67.82 16.99 26.65
C VAL A 597 -69.29 17.28 27.04
N ALA A 598 -69.58 17.54 28.32
CA ALA A 598 -70.93 17.88 28.77
C ALA A 598 -71.44 19.27 28.29
N LYS A 599 -70.54 20.21 27.96
CA LYS A 599 -70.90 21.54 27.43
C LYS A 599 -71.13 21.54 25.91
N LYS A 600 -70.66 20.51 25.19
CA LYS A 600 -70.91 20.34 23.74
C LYS A 600 -72.22 19.56 23.46
N ALA A 601 -72.68 18.75 24.40
CA ALA A 601 -73.96 18.01 24.31
C ALA A 601 -75.21 18.81 24.72
N ARG A 602 -75.05 20.00 25.32
CA ARG A 602 -76.16 20.85 25.81
C ARG A 602 -76.46 22.09 24.95
N ARG A 603 -75.82 22.23 23.78
CA ARG A 603 -75.89 23.44 22.93
C ARG A 603 -76.15 23.20 21.43
N GLY A 604 -76.72 22.04 21.06
CA GLY A 604 -77.14 21.76 19.68
C GLY A 604 -78.55 21.15 19.53
N LYS A 605 -79.30 21.03 20.64
CA LYS A 605 -80.75 20.84 20.64
C LYS A 605 -81.34 22.12 21.24
N ARG A 606 -82.07 22.87 20.40
CA ARG A 606 -82.71 24.20 20.59
C ARG A 606 -81.90 25.39 20.07
N GLY A 607 -82.45 26.04 19.03
CA GLY A 607 -82.13 27.39 18.57
C GLY A 607 -81.21 27.41 17.37
#